data_AF-A0A955AT54-F1
#
_entry.id   AF-A0A955AT54-F1
#
_cell.length_a   1.000
_cell.length_b   1.000
_cell.length_c   1.000
_cell.angle_alpha   90.00
_cell.angle_beta   90.00
_cell.angle_gamma   90.00
#
_symmetry.space_group_name_H-M   'P 1'
#
loop_
_entity.id
_entity.type
_entity.pdbx_description
1 polymer ?
#
loop_
_entity_poly.entity_id
_entity_poly.type
_entity_poly.pdbx_seq_one_letter_code
_entity_poly.pdbx_strand_id
1 'polypeptide(L)'
;MISEVLHSYHLHLQHLNRLVADLTSEQMVAQPNGVLNHPAWTLGHLIHSCEAIGGELGLQPWLPSEWHTLFGTGSVPAADVSKYADKHALLAALEDGRTRLQRRLV
;
A
#
# COMPACT_ATOMS: atom_id res chain seq x y z
N MET A 1 5.65 14.10 19.60
CA MET A 1 6.09 12.77 19.12
C MET A 1 5.14 12.15 18.08
N ILE A 2 3.82 12.03 18.33
CA ILE A 2 2.91 11.42 17.35
C ILE A 2 2.75 12.26 16.06
N SER A 3 2.74 13.58 16.19
CA SER A 3 2.62 14.51 15.06
C SER A 3 3.81 14.41 14.10
N GLU A 4 5.02 14.22 14.62
CA GLU A 4 6.26 14.06 13.86
C GLU A 4 6.29 12.72 13.12
N VAL A 5 5.78 11.65 13.74
CA VAL A 5 5.59 10.34 13.08
C VAL A 5 4.59 10.46 11.94
N LEU A 6 3.45 11.12 12.16
CA LEU A 6 2.44 11.35 11.11
C LEU A 6 2.98 12.21 9.96
N HIS A 7 3.79 13.23 10.29
CA HIS A 7 4.46 14.04 9.27
C HIS A 7 5.46 13.22 8.46
N SER A 8 6.29 12.41 9.12
CA SER A 8 7.21 11.49 8.43
C SER A 8 6.45 10.50 7.54
N TYR A 9 5.31 9.99 7.99
CA TYR A 9 4.48 9.11 7.17
C TYR A 9 3.94 9.82 5.92
N HIS A 10 3.47 11.06 6.05
CA HIS A 10 3.05 11.87 4.89
C HIS A 10 4.18 12.06 3.87
N LEU A 11 5.41 12.36 4.32
CA LEU A 11 6.57 12.50 3.44
C LEU A 11 6.91 11.18 2.70
N HIS A 12 6.77 10.03 3.37
CA HIS A 12 6.96 8.73 2.73
C HIS A 12 5.92 8.44 1.65
N LEU A 13 4.65 8.82 1.84
CA LEU A 13 3.65 8.67 0.78
C LEU A 13 3.97 9.51 -0.45
N GLN A 14 4.39 10.76 -0.24
CA GLN A 14 4.82 11.61 -1.35
C GLN A 14 6.04 11.01 -2.06
N HIS A 15 6.96 10.39 -1.32
CA HIS A 15 8.11 9.71 -1.90
C HIS A 15 7.70 8.49 -2.72
N LEU A 16 6.82 7.62 -2.19
CA LEU A 16 6.31 6.44 -2.89
C LEU A 16 5.61 6.82 -4.20
N ASN A 17 4.79 7.88 -4.18
CA ASN A 17 4.14 8.38 -5.39
C ASN A 17 5.18 8.77 -6.46
N ARG A 18 6.23 9.51 -6.07
CA ARG A 18 7.33 9.86 -7.00
C ARG A 18 8.07 8.64 -7.54
N LEU A 19 8.29 7.60 -6.72
CA LEU A 19 9.01 6.39 -7.14
C LEU A 19 8.27 5.58 -8.20
N VAL A 20 6.94 5.68 -8.26
CA VAL A 20 6.12 4.93 -9.22
C VAL A 20 5.53 5.81 -10.33
N ALA A 21 5.82 7.11 -10.32
CA ALA A 21 5.14 8.09 -11.14
C ALA A 21 5.24 7.78 -12.64
N ASP A 22 6.42 7.36 -13.09
CA ASP A 22 6.77 7.07 -14.49
C ASP A 22 6.60 5.60 -14.90
N LEU A 23 6.22 4.72 -13.97
CA LEU A 23 6.05 3.30 -14.27
C LEU A 23 4.75 3.02 -15.04
N THR A 24 4.84 2.21 -16.09
CA THR A 24 3.68 1.61 -16.78
C THR A 24 3.03 0.52 -15.92
N SER A 25 1.83 0.06 -16.30
CA SER A 25 1.15 -1.05 -15.63
C SER A 25 1.98 -2.34 -15.62
N GLU A 26 2.72 -2.61 -16.71
CA GLU A 26 3.61 -3.77 -16.82
C GLU A 26 4.82 -3.62 -15.90
N GLN A 27 5.39 -2.41 -15.81
CA GLN A 27 6.50 -2.13 -14.91
C GLN A 27 6.08 -2.19 -13.43
N MET A 28 4.82 -1.92 -13.12
CA MET A 28 4.27 -2.06 -11.76
C MET A 28 4.26 -3.51 -11.25
N VAL A 29 4.30 -4.51 -12.14
CA VAL A 29 4.37 -5.94 -11.80
C VAL A 29 5.71 -6.60 -12.18
N ALA A 30 6.67 -5.82 -12.65
CA ALA A 30 7.96 -6.33 -13.07
C ALA A 30 8.85 -6.70 -11.87
N GLN A 31 9.60 -7.80 -12.02
CA GLN A 31 10.55 -8.33 -11.02
C GLN A 31 11.95 -8.51 -11.64
N PRO A 32 12.62 -7.43 -12.09
CA PRO A 32 13.92 -7.53 -12.74
C PRO A 32 14.96 -8.10 -11.77
N ASN A 33 15.88 -8.91 -12.28
CA ASN A 33 17.01 -9.47 -11.52
C ASN A 33 16.61 -10.21 -10.23
N GLY A 34 15.41 -10.81 -10.21
CA GLY A 34 14.95 -11.58 -9.04
C GLY A 34 14.47 -10.72 -7.87
N VAL A 35 14.16 -9.44 -8.10
CA VAL A 35 13.43 -8.62 -7.10
C VAL A 35 12.16 -9.36 -6.68
N LEU A 36 12.02 -9.64 -5.38
CA LEU A 36 10.90 -10.44 -4.88
C LEU A 36 9.58 -9.68 -4.93
N ASN A 37 9.58 -8.41 -4.50
CA ASN A 37 8.38 -7.60 -4.37
C ASN A 37 8.34 -6.54 -5.47
N HIS A 38 7.40 -6.67 -6.40
CA HIS A 38 7.18 -5.65 -7.43
C HIS A 38 6.44 -4.43 -6.84
N PRO A 39 6.42 -3.28 -7.53
CA PRO A 39 5.81 -2.05 -7.02
C PRO A 39 4.33 -2.18 -6.61
N ALA A 40 3.49 -2.81 -7.43
CA ALA A 40 2.06 -2.98 -7.11
C ALA A 40 1.82 -3.80 -5.84
N TRP A 41 2.57 -4.88 -5.63
CA TRP A 41 2.49 -5.67 -4.41
C TRP A 41 3.01 -4.87 -3.21
N THR A 42 4.09 -4.11 -3.38
CA THR A 42 4.64 -3.28 -2.30
C THR A 42 3.64 -2.23 -1.82
N LEU A 43 2.99 -1.52 -2.74
CA LEU A 43 1.92 -0.58 -2.38
C LEU A 43 0.75 -1.30 -1.70
N GLY A 44 0.29 -2.41 -2.26
CA GLY A 44 -0.76 -3.23 -1.67
C GLY A 44 -0.45 -3.72 -0.26
N HIS A 45 0.79 -4.17 -0.03
CA HIS A 45 1.25 -4.62 1.29
C HIS A 45 1.23 -3.49 2.31
N LEU A 46 1.65 -2.28 1.92
CA LEU A 46 1.56 -1.10 2.78
C LEU A 46 0.10 -0.74 3.12
N ILE A 47 -0.81 -0.86 2.14
CA ILE A 47 -2.24 -0.63 2.34
C ILE A 47 -2.81 -1.64 3.36
N HIS A 48 -2.48 -2.93 3.18
CA HIS A 48 -2.85 -3.99 4.13
C HIS A 48 -2.27 -3.73 5.54
N SER A 49 -1.01 -3.29 5.64
CA SER A 49 -0.40 -2.92 6.92
C SER A 49 -1.11 -1.74 7.58
N CYS A 50 -1.63 -0.77 6.82
CA CYS A 50 -2.41 0.32 7.39
C CYS A 50 -3.68 -0.19 8.06
N GLU A 51 -4.38 -1.12 7.43
CA GLU A 51 -5.57 -1.74 7.99
C GLU A 51 -5.26 -2.59 9.23
N ALA A 52 -4.17 -3.35 9.21
CA ALA A 52 -3.72 -4.09 10.38
C ALA A 52 -3.45 -3.15 11.56
N ILE A 53 -2.70 -2.06 11.36
CA ILE A 53 -2.48 -1.02 12.39
C ILE A 53 -3.81 -0.41 12.84
N GLY A 54 -4.73 -0.16 11.90
CA GLY A 54 -6.06 0.34 12.21
C GLY A 54 -6.85 -0.59 13.12
N GLY A 55 -6.77 -1.91 12.88
CA GLY A 55 -7.38 -2.94 13.72
C GLY A 55 -6.84 -2.91 15.15
N GLU A 56 -5.53 -2.78 15.32
CA GLU A 56 -4.91 -2.61 16.65
C GLU A 56 -5.36 -1.33 17.37
N LEU A 57 -5.79 -0.31 16.61
CA LEU A 57 -6.38 0.93 17.12
C LEU A 57 -7.91 0.86 17.29
N GLY A 58 -8.54 -0.28 17.00
CA GLY A 58 -9.98 -0.52 17.13
C GLY A 58 -10.82 -0.05 15.94
N LEU A 59 -10.20 0.25 14.79
CA LEU A 59 -10.93 0.51 13.55
C LEU A 59 -11.49 -0.80 12.97
N GLN A 60 -12.65 -0.70 12.33
CA GLN A 60 -13.20 -1.81 11.54
C GLN A 60 -12.42 -1.94 10.22
N PRO A 61 -12.30 -3.16 9.65
CA PRO A 61 -11.74 -3.36 8.32
C PRO A 61 -12.45 -2.48 7.27
N TRP A 62 -11.68 -1.98 6.30
CA TRP A 62 -12.13 -1.13 5.20
C TRP A 62 -11.62 -1.57 3.82
N LEU A 63 -10.74 -2.56 3.73
CA LEU A 63 -10.25 -3.09 2.47
C LEU A 63 -11.18 -4.17 1.91
N PRO A 64 -11.19 -4.37 0.58
CA PRO A 64 -11.83 -5.53 -0.03
C PRO A 64 -11.24 -6.83 0.53
N SER A 65 -12.08 -7.85 0.74
CA SER A 65 -11.64 -9.08 1.40
C SER A 65 -10.55 -9.83 0.60
N GLU A 66 -10.60 -9.72 -0.73
CA GLU A 66 -9.62 -10.28 -1.65
C GLU A 66 -8.24 -9.59 -1.57
N TRP A 67 -8.15 -8.38 -1.03
CA TRP A 67 -6.87 -7.69 -0.84
C TRP A 67 -6.06 -8.29 0.32
N HIS A 68 -6.71 -8.91 1.31
CA HIS A 68 -6.00 -9.60 2.39
C HIS A 68 -5.19 -10.79 1.90
N THR A 69 -5.73 -11.57 0.95
CA THR A 69 -5.00 -12.72 0.39
C THR A 69 -3.94 -12.28 -0.62
N LEU A 70 -4.19 -11.20 -1.36
CA LEU A 70 -3.29 -10.68 -2.38
C LEU A 70 -2.08 -9.94 -1.80
N PHE A 71 -2.24 -9.27 -0.66
CA PHE A 71 -1.24 -8.38 -0.07
C PHE A 71 -0.84 -8.72 1.37
N GLY A 72 -1.53 -9.67 2.00
CA GLY A 72 -1.24 -10.10 3.36
C GLY A 72 0.13 -10.77 3.51
N THR A 73 0.57 -10.92 4.76
CA THR A 73 1.80 -11.63 5.10
C THR A 73 1.81 -13.03 4.51
N GLY A 74 2.88 -13.38 3.78
CA GLY A 74 3.03 -14.68 3.12
C GLY A 74 2.39 -14.78 1.74
N SER A 75 1.73 -13.73 1.24
CA SER A 75 1.31 -13.66 -0.17
C SER A 75 2.52 -13.62 -1.11
N VAL A 76 2.35 -14.15 -2.32
CA VAL A 76 3.41 -14.22 -3.33
C VAL A 76 3.04 -13.29 -4.50
N PRO A 77 3.89 -12.30 -4.82
CA PRO A 77 3.67 -11.41 -5.95
C PRO A 77 3.64 -12.18 -7.29
N ALA A 78 2.81 -11.73 -8.22
CA ALA A 78 2.66 -12.33 -9.53
C ALA A 78 2.97 -11.28 -10.62
N ALA A 79 3.73 -11.67 -11.63
CA ALA A 79 4.00 -10.82 -12.80
C ALA A 79 2.80 -10.78 -13.77
N ASP A 80 1.62 -10.44 -13.26
CA ASP A 80 0.34 -10.42 -13.98
C ASP A 80 -0.44 -9.16 -13.60
N VAL A 81 -0.52 -8.20 -14.53
CA VAL A 81 -1.19 -6.91 -14.35
C VAL A 81 -2.66 -7.10 -13.96
N SER A 82 -3.34 -8.11 -14.49
CA SER A 82 -4.77 -8.33 -14.28
C SER A 82 -5.13 -8.71 -12.84
N LYS A 83 -4.16 -9.12 -12.04
CA LYS A 83 -4.37 -9.50 -10.63
C LYS A 83 -4.38 -8.31 -9.68
N TYR A 84 -3.91 -7.15 -10.11
CA TYR A 84 -3.73 -5.99 -9.25
C TYR A 84 -4.65 -4.85 -9.68
N ALA A 85 -5.10 -4.06 -8.70
CA ALA A 85 -5.69 -2.77 -8.97
C ALA A 85 -4.71 -1.85 -9.70
N ASP A 86 -5.23 -0.90 -10.48
CA ASP A 86 -4.36 0.05 -11.19
C ASP A 86 -3.59 0.95 -10.21
N LYS A 87 -2.50 1.56 -10.71
CA LYS A 87 -1.59 2.40 -9.92
C LYS A 87 -2.32 3.52 -9.18
N HIS A 88 -3.31 4.18 -9.79
CA HIS A 88 -4.02 5.28 -9.16
C HIS A 88 -4.91 4.78 -8.03
N ALA A 89 -5.60 3.66 -8.24
CA ALA A 89 -6.40 3.02 -7.19
C ALA A 89 -5.56 2.60 -5.98
N LEU A 90 -4.37 2.01 -6.20
CA LEU A 90 -3.45 1.65 -5.12
C LEU A 90 -2.96 2.89 -4.34
N LEU A 91 -2.54 3.95 -5.04
CA LEU A 91 -2.10 5.19 -4.39
C LEU A 91 -3.23 5.88 -3.60
N ALA A 92 -4.46 5.86 -4.14
CA ALA A 92 -5.63 6.41 -3.46
C ALA A 92 -5.98 5.62 -2.20
N ALA A 93 -5.96 4.29 -2.25
CA ALA A 93 -6.21 3.44 -1.09
C ALA A 93 -5.13 3.59 -0.01
N LEU A 94 -3.88 3.82 -0.40
CA LEU A 94 -2.79 4.09 0.55
C LEU A 94 -2.97 5.44 1.27
N GLU A 95 -3.39 6.48 0.55
CA GLU A 95 -3.72 7.78 1.14
C GLU A 95 -4.96 7.72 2.03
N ASP A 96 -5.98 6.92 1.68
CA ASP A 96 -7.14 6.65 2.54
C ASP A 96 -6.70 5.96 3.84
N GLY A 97 -5.85 4.93 3.75
CA GLY A 97 -5.28 4.25 4.92
C GLY A 97 -4.53 5.20 5.85
N ARG A 98 -3.66 6.07 5.31
CA ARG A 98 -2.98 7.11 6.10
C ARG A 98 -3.98 8.07 6.75
N THR A 99 -4.99 8.52 6.01
CA THR A 99 -6.00 9.45 6.52
C THR A 99 -6.80 8.86 7.67
N ARG A 100 -7.19 7.58 7.59
CA ARG A 100 -7.87 6.86 8.67
C ARG A 100 -7.00 6.76 9.93
N LEU A 101 -5.74 6.36 9.76
CA LEU A 101 -4.79 6.25 10.87
C LEU A 101 -4.56 7.61 11.54
N GLN A 102 -4.35 8.66 10.75
CA GLN A 102 -4.20 10.01 11.27
C GLN A 102 -5.44 10.41 12.10
N ARG A 103 -6.64 10.32 11.55
CA ARG A 103 -7.89 10.68 12.26
C ARG A 103 -8.14 9.85 13.52
N ARG A 104 -7.58 8.64 13.59
CA ARG A 104 -7.72 7.78 14.77
C ARG A 104 -6.75 8.17 15.90
N LEU A 105 -5.60 8.73 15.54
CA LEU A 105 -4.50 9.05 16.45
C LEU A 105 -4.52 10.50 16.96
N VAL A 106 -5.19 11.42 16.26
CA VAL A 106 -5.39 12.83 16.64
C VAL A 106 -6.85 13.22 16.58
#